data_AF-A0AA40BCT3-F1
#
_entry.id   AF-A0AA40BCT3-F1
#
_cell.length_a   1.000
_cell.length_b   1.000
_cell.length_c   1.000
_cell.angle_alpha   90.00
_cell.angle_beta   90.00
_cell.angle_gamma   90.00
#
_symmetry.space_group_name_H-M   'P 1'
#
loop_
_entity.id
_entity.type
_entity.pdbx_description
1 polymer ?
#
loop_
_entity_poly.entity_id
_entity_poly.type
_entity_poly.pdbx_seq_one_letter_code
_entity_poly.pdbx_strand_id
1 'polypeptide(L)' 'IDTCCIDKSSTTELNKAINSIFRWYGRSEVCYTYLSEITGPGRKDRIADSRWFTRGWTLQ' A
#
# COMPACT_ATOMS: atom_id res chain seq x y z
N ILE A 1 -5.44 -7.75 -4.29
CA ILE A 1 -4.34 -7.93 -5.27
C ILE A 1 -4.62 -6.93 -6.37
N ASP A 2 -3.87 -5.83 -6.42
CA ASP A 2 -4.17 -4.66 -7.29
C ASP A 2 -2.87 -4.02 -7.85
N THR A 3 -1.78 -4.78 -7.91
CA THR A 3 -0.45 -4.24 -8.21
C THR A 3 0.06 -4.54 -9.62
N CYS A 4 -0.67 -5.30 -10.46
CA CYS A 4 -0.10 -5.81 -11.72
C CYS A 4 -0.45 -5.02 -13.00
N CYS A 5 -1.28 -3.97 -12.97
CA CYS A 5 -1.78 -3.38 -14.23
C CYS A 5 -1.94 -1.85 -14.28
N ILE A 6 -1.23 -1.06 -13.46
CA ILE A 6 -1.22 0.39 -13.66
C ILE A 6 -0.11 0.74 -14.65
N ASP A 7 -0.50 1.11 -15.86
CA ASP A 7 0.42 1.66 -16.86
C ASP A 7 0.94 3.04 -16.40
N LYS A 8 2.18 3.05 -15.92
CA LYS A 8 2.86 4.27 -15.43
C LYS A 8 3.25 5.24 -16.56
N SER A 9 3.14 4.83 -17.82
CA SER A 9 3.42 5.70 -18.98
C SER A 9 2.28 6.70 -19.24
N SER A 10 1.08 6.40 -18.77
CA SER A 10 -0.08 7.29 -18.84
C SER A 10 -0.36 7.91 -17.47
N THR A 11 0.06 9.15 -17.28
CA THR A 11 -0.19 9.93 -16.06
C THR A 11 -1.69 10.09 -15.77
N THR A 12 -2.55 10.04 -16.78
CA THR A 12 -4.01 10.10 -16.62
C THR A 12 -4.58 8.82 -16.01
N GLU A 13 -4.18 7.65 -16.52
CA GLU A 13 -4.64 6.36 -15.98
C GLU A 13 -4.03 6.07 -14.61
N LEU A 14 -2.77 6.49 -14.39
CA LEU A 14 -2.15 6.50 -13.07
C LEU A 14 -3.01 7.29 -12.07
N ASN A 15 -3.32 8.56 -12.35
CA ASN A 15 -4.13 9.38 -11.45
C ASN A 15 -5.54 8.82 -11.20
N LYS A 16 -6.17 8.17 -12.18
CA LYS A 16 -7.48 7.53 -12.00
C LYS A 16 -7.40 6.29 -11.11
N ALA A 17 -6.39 5.45 -11.31
CA ALA A 17 -6.15 4.28 -10.48
C ALA A 17 -5.85 4.68 -9.02
N ILE A 18 -5.06 5.74 -8.85
CA ILE A 18 -4.76 6.36 -7.54
C ILE A 18 -6.02 6.73 -6.79
N ASN A 19 -6.87 7.53 -7.42
CA ASN A 19 -8.11 7.99 -6.79
C ASN A 19 -9.08 6.83 -6.51
N SER A 20 -9.08 5.80 -7.37
CA SER A 20 -9.92 4.62 -7.20
C SER A 20 -9.47 3.77 -6.02
N ILE A 21 -8.16 3.49 -5.92
CA ILE A 21 -7.58 2.70 -4.83
C ILE A 21 -7.73 3.44 -3.48
N PHE A 22 -7.52 4.76 -3.46
CA PHE A 22 -7.78 5.56 -2.26
C PHE A 22 -9.23 5.44 -1.79
N ARG A 23 -10.19 5.50 -2.73
CA ARG A 23 -11.61 5.36 -2.41
C ARG A 23 -11.97 3.96 -1.93
N TRP A 24 -11.32 2.92 -2.47
CA TRP A 24 -11.54 1.54 -2.06
C TRP A 24 -10.98 1.28 -0.67
N TYR A 25 -9.76 1.74 -0.37
CA TYR A 25 -9.21 1.66 0.98
C TYR A 25 -10.04 2.47 1.99
N GLY A 26 -10.45 3.69 1.65
CA GLY A 26 -11.29 4.50 2.53
C GLY A 26 -12.69 3.92 2.79
N ARG A 27 -13.14 2.97 1.96
CA ARG A 27 -14.41 2.24 2.15
C ARG A 27 -14.23 0.80 2.63
N SER A 28 -12.99 0.34 2.79
CA SER A 28 -12.71 -1.02 3.26
C SER A 28 -12.87 -1.09 4.77
N GLU A 29 -13.55 -2.14 5.25
CA GLU A 29 -13.67 -2.40 6.69
C GLU A 29 -12.37 -2.94 7.28
N VAL A 30 -11.59 -3.68 6.48
CA VAL A 30 -10.30 -4.25 6.88
C VAL A 30 -9.29 -4.11 5.74
N CYS A 31 -8.07 -3.70 6.07
CA CYS A 31 -6.93 -3.65 5.16
C CYS A 31 -5.85 -4.62 5.61
N TYR A 32 -5.47 -5.54 4.72
CA TYR A 32 -4.40 -6.50 4.99
C TYR A 32 -3.15 -6.11 4.21
N THR A 33 -2.02 -6.14 4.90
CA THR A 33 -0.71 -5.95 4.28
C THR A 33 0.26 -7.05 4.71
N TYR A 34 1.13 -7.45 3.79
CA TYR A 34 2.18 -8.41 4.03
C TYR A 34 3.52 -7.69 4.20
N LEU A 35 4.03 -7.68 5.43
CA LEU A 35 5.29 -7.03 5.80
C LEU A 35 6.41 -8.07 5.85
N SER A 36 6.99 -8.37 4.68
CA SER A 36 8.01 -9.41 4.55
C SER A 36 9.31 -9.09 5.31
N GLU A 37 9.61 -7.82 5.55
CA GLU A 37 10.78 -7.41 6.32
C GLU A 37 10.67 -7.68 7.83
N ILE A 38 9.46 -7.90 8.37
CA ILE A 38 9.27 -8.20 9.78
C ILE A 38 9.27 -9.71 9.99
N THR A 39 10.43 -10.25 10.37
CA THR A 39 10.60 -11.67 10.70
C THR A 39 11.18 -11.85 12.11
N GLY A 40 10.82 -12.96 12.78
CA GLY A 40 11.36 -13.34 14.09
C GLY A 40 10.51 -12.96 15.33
N PRO A 41 10.93 -13.41 16.53
CA PRO A 41 10.27 -13.07 17.80
C PRO A 41 10.36 -11.56 18.08
N GLY A 42 9.31 -10.96 18.68
CA GLY A 42 9.21 -9.50 18.86
C GLY A 42 8.63 -8.75 17.64
N ARG A 43 8.09 -9.47 16.66
CA ARG A 43 7.45 -8.93 15.44
C ARG A 43 6.52 -7.74 15.67
N LYS A 44 5.66 -7.81 16.69
CA LYS A 44 4.60 -6.80 16.90
C LYS A 44 5.19 -5.44 17.27
N ASP A 45 6.29 -5.45 18.03
CA ASP A 45 6.93 -4.24 18.52
C ASP A 45 7.70 -3.51 17.41
N ARG A 46 8.10 -4.25 16.37
CA ARG A 46 8.82 -3.75 15.18
C ARG A 46 7.90 -3.37 14.02
N ILE A 47 6.58 -3.42 14.20
CA ILE A 47 5.62 -3.00 13.16
C ILE A 47 5.82 -1.52 12.84
N ALA A 48 5.98 -0.68 13.85
CA ALA A 48 6.19 0.76 13.67
C ALA A 48 7.47 1.08 12.86
N ASP A 49 8.49 0.21 12.95
CA ASP A 49 9.77 0.36 12.23
C ASP A 49 9.70 -0.14 10.77
N SER A 50 8.57 -0.74 10.37
CA SER A 50 8.43 -1.23 9.00
C SER A 50 8.52 -0.07 8.01
N ARG A 51 9.16 -0.37 6.88
CA ARG A 51 9.19 0.53 5.72
C ARG A 51 7.78 0.84 5.20
N TRP A 52 6.77 0.04 5.55
CA TRP A 52 5.38 0.36 5.31
C TRP A 52 4.99 1.73 5.86
N PHE A 53 5.46 2.13 7.05
CA PHE A 53 5.08 3.43 7.64
C PHE A 53 5.95 4.59 7.15
N THR A 54 7.12 4.32 6.58
CA THR A 54 8.01 5.34 6.00
C THR A 54 7.72 5.58 4.52
N ARG A 55 7.06 4.62 3.86
CA ARG A 55 6.46 4.84 2.56
C ARG A 55 5.21 5.67 2.78
N GLY A 56 5.26 6.93 2.34
CA GLY A 56 4.03 7.65 2.06
C GLY A 56 3.25 6.80 1.07
N TRP A 57 2.17 6.14 1.50
CA TRP A 57 1.19 5.53 0.62
C TRP A 57 0.39 6.61 -0.13
N THR A 58 1.06 7.69 -0.51
CA THR A 58 0.71 8.41 -1.72
C THR A 58 1.29 7.59 -2.85
N LEU A 59 0.39 6.90 -3.54
CA LEU A 59 0.67 6.19 -4.76
C LEU A 59 1.71 6.90 -5.65
N GLN A 60 2.74 6.16 -6.05
CA GLN A 60 3.64 6.48 -7.16
C GLN A 60 3.73 5.29 -8.12
#